data_AF-A0AAV1L1C6-F1
#
_entry.id   AF-A0AAV1L1C6-F1
#
_cell.length_a   1.000
_cell.length_b   1.000
_cell.length_c   1.000
_cell.angle_alpha   90.00
_cell.angle_beta   90.00
_cell.angle_gamma   90.00
#
_symmetry.space_group_name_H-M   'P 1'
#
loop_
_entity.id
_entity.type
_entity.pdbx_description
1 polymer ?
#
loop_
_entity_poly.entity_id
_entity_poly.type
_entity_poly.pdbx_seq_one_letter_code
_entity_poly.pdbx_strand_id
1 'polypeptide(L)'
;MVKCINCPKHINKKNPGLQCSKCGKWLHASCASISIDQLTALSATEAVDWKCKACVGSQKPKRLSYIIPDPDEDDGKTSEAEGSITAASGRTMDNKMLQLVLQQLRTEIRNIIREELQQALKFYSDKIDEYSVKINNYETNVKTLEKQCIDLKNNLKILILNVVY
;
A
#
# COMPACT_ATOMS: atom_id res chain seq x y z
N MET A 1 -27.98 -7.32 20.00
CA MET A 1 -26.91 -6.33 20.29
C MET A 1 -25.79 -7.07 21.01
N VAL A 2 -24.54 -7.02 20.52
CA VAL A 2 -23.46 -7.86 21.06
C VAL A 2 -22.70 -7.11 22.17
N LYS A 3 -22.38 -7.80 23.28
CA LYS A 3 -21.61 -7.24 24.39
C LYS A 3 -20.11 -7.42 24.18
N CYS A 4 -19.34 -6.40 24.56
CA CYS A 4 -17.88 -6.53 24.64
C CYS A 4 -17.50 -7.42 25.83
N ILE A 5 -16.48 -8.26 25.69
CA ILE A 5 -15.99 -9.06 26.82
C ILE A 5 -15.14 -8.28 27.82
N ASN A 6 -14.54 -7.15 27.39
CA ASN A 6 -13.59 -6.40 28.22
C ASN A 6 -14.24 -5.24 28.97
N CYS A 7 -15.47 -4.85 28.61
CA CYS A 7 -16.20 -3.78 29.26
C CYS A 7 -17.72 -4.05 29.25
N PRO A 8 -18.52 -3.42 30.14
CA PRO A 8 -19.95 -3.69 30.23
C PRO A 8 -20.78 -3.10 29.07
N LYS A 9 -20.16 -2.40 28.11
CA LYS A 9 -20.85 -1.69 27.02
C LYS A 9 -21.11 -2.61 25.82
N HIS A 10 -22.14 -2.28 25.05
CA HIS A 10 -22.47 -2.96 23.79
C HIS A 10 -21.65 -2.40 22.62
N ILE A 11 -21.42 -3.24 21.61
CA ILE A 11 -20.81 -2.84 20.34
C ILE A 11 -21.88 -2.24 19.45
N ASN A 12 -21.57 -1.07 18.87
CA ASN A 12 -22.49 -0.32 18.02
C ASN A 12 -21.71 0.46 16.95
N LYS A 13 -22.41 1.17 16.06
CA LYS A 13 -21.76 1.94 14.98
C LYS A 13 -20.81 3.04 15.50
N LYS A 14 -21.08 3.62 16.68
CA LYS A 14 -20.23 4.67 17.28
C LYS A 14 -18.98 4.10 17.97
N ASN A 15 -19.09 2.89 18.49
CA ASN A 15 -18.01 2.15 19.13
C ASN A 15 -17.89 0.79 18.44
N PRO A 16 -17.24 0.75 17.26
CA PRO A 16 -17.13 -0.48 16.50
C PRO A 16 -16.24 -1.49 17.22
N GLY A 17 -16.43 -2.75 16.86
CA GLY A 17 -15.72 -3.86 17.46
C GLY A 17 -15.48 -4.95 16.43
N LEU A 18 -14.72 -5.94 16.85
CA LEU A 18 -14.29 -7.06 16.03
C LEU A 18 -14.47 -8.38 16.78
N GLN A 19 -14.72 -9.43 16.01
CA GLN A 19 -14.89 -10.79 16.50
C GLN A 19 -13.58 -11.55 16.42
N CYS A 20 -13.19 -12.23 17.51
CA CYS A 20 -12.03 -13.11 17.47
C CYS A 20 -12.34 -14.39 16.69
N SER A 21 -11.51 -14.74 15.70
CA SER A 21 -11.69 -15.97 14.90
C SER A 21 -11.56 -17.27 15.70
N LYS A 22 -10.82 -17.26 16.83
CA LYS A 22 -10.60 -18.46 17.66
C LYS A 22 -11.70 -18.70 18.70
N CYS A 23 -12.10 -17.67 19.45
CA CYS A 23 -13.07 -17.83 20.55
C CYS A 23 -14.47 -17.28 20.23
N GLY A 24 -14.67 -16.67 19.06
CA GLY A 24 -15.95 -16.10 18.62
C GLY A 24 -16.44 -14.90 19.44
N LYS A 25 -15.68 -14.48 20.46
CA LYS A 25 -16.05 -13.37 21.36
C LYS A 25 -15.76 -12.03 20.69
N TRP A 26 -16.56 -11.04 21.04
CA TRP A 26 -16.48 -9.70 20.48
C TRP A 26 -15.82 -8.71 21.44
N LEU A 27 -15.03 -7.79 20.87
CA LEU A 27 -14.31 -6.74 21.59
C LEU A 27 -14.48 -5.40 20.86
N HIS A 28 -14.58 -4.29 21.60
CA HIS A 28 -14.36 -2.97 21.00
C HIS A 28 -12.92 -2.86 20.49
N ALA A 29 -12.70 -2.09 19.43
CA ALA A 29 -11.34 -1.82 18.94
C ALA A 29 -10.45 -1.21 20.02
N SER A 30 -10.98 -0.25 20.79
CA SER A 30 -10.28 0.35 21.95
C SER A 30 -9.96 -0.69 23.03
N CYS A 31 -10.90 -1.59 23.35
CA CYS A 31 -10.68 -2.69 24.30
C CYS A 31 -9.65 -3.71 23.83
N ALA A 32 -9.43 -3.82 22.51
CA ALA A 32 -8.43 -4.67 21.89
C ALA A 32 -7.07 -3.97 21.69
N SER A 33 -6.95 -2.68 22.03
CA SER A 33 -5.79 -1.83 21.73
C SER A 33 -5.52 -1.68 20.23
N ILE A 34 -6.57 -1.56 19.43
CA ILE A 34 -6.51 -1.40 17.97
C ILE A 34 -7.01 -0.01 17.61
N SER A 35 -6.27 0.71 16.76
CA SER A 35 -6.71 2.02 16.27
C SER A 35 -7.85 1.89 15.25
N ILE A 36 -8.56 2.99 14.99
CA ILE A 36 -9.66 3.00 14.01
C ILE A 36 -9.13 2.67 12.61
N ASP A 37 -7.94 3.17 12.25
CA ASP A 37 -7.30 2.89 10.95
C ASP A 37 -6.94 1.41 10.81
N GLN A 38 -6.38 0.80 11.87
CA GLN A 38 -6.08 -0.63 11.90
C GLN A 38 -7.36 -1.47 11.81
N LEU A 39 -8.42 -1.07 12.49
CA LEU A 39 -9.72 -1.75 12.39
C LEU A 39 -10.25 -1.67 10.95
N THR A 40 -10.14 -0.49 10.31
CA THR A 40 -10.60 -0.28 8.94
C THR A 40 -9.81 -1.16 7.97
N ALA A 41 -8.48 -1.20 8.10
CA ALA A 41 -7.61 -2.07 7.31
C ALA A 41 -7.94 -3.57 7.50
N LEU A 42 -8.16 -4.00 8.75
CA LEU A 42 -8.59 -5.37 9.05
C LEU A 42 -9.97 -5.69 8.44
N SER A 43 -10.91 -4.74 8.48
CA SER A 43 -12.25 -4.94 7.90
C SER A 43 -12.25 -4.94 6.37
N ALA A 44 -11.31 -4.23 5.73
CA ALA A 44 -11.16 -4.21 4.28
C ALA A 44 -10.45 -5.46 3.73
N THR A 45 -9.72 -6.18 4.59
CA THR A 45 -8.92 -7.34 4.18
C THR A 45 -9.59 -8.63 4.65
N GLU A 46 -10.43 -9.24 3.80
CA GLU A 46 -11.16 -10.48 4.11
C GLU A 46 -10.24 -11.67 4.44
N ALA A 47 -8.95 -11.61 4.07
CA ALA A 47 -7.97 -12.67 4.28
C ALA A 47 -7.28 -12.65 5.66
N VAL A 48 -7.57 -11.68 6.54
CA VAL A 48 -6.84 -11.53 7.82
C VAL A 48 -7.67 -11.96 9.02
N ASP A 49 -7.35 -13.14 9.55
CA ASP A 49 -7.95 -13.67 10.79
C ASP A 49 -7.40 -12.96 12.04
N TRP A 50 -8.22 -12.09 12.65
CA TRP A 50 -7.86 -11.47 13.91
C TRP A 50 -8.12 -12.37 15.14
N LYS A 51 -7.14 -12.42 16.06
CA LYS A 51 -7.23 -13.18 17.31
C LYS A 51 -7.03 -12.25 18.52
N CYS A 52 -7.88 -12.38 19.54
CA CYS A 52 -7.75 -11.59 20.78
C CYS A 52 -6.51 -12.00 21.58
N LYS A 53 -6.03 -11.12 22.47
CA LYS A 53 -4.83 -11.36 23.30
C LYS A 53 -4.87 -12.70 24.04
N ALA A 54 -6.03 -13.07 24.58
CA ALA A 54 -6.21 -14.36 25.25
C ALA A 54 -6.06 -15.57 24.31
N CYS A 55 -6.40 -15.41 23.03
CA CYS A 55 -6.35 -16.47 22.01
C CYS A 55 -4.98 -16.60 21.32
N VAL A 56 -4.22 -15.51 21.24
CA VAL A 56 -2.85 -15.47 20.69
C VAL A 56 -1.86 -16.18 21.63
N GLY A 57 -2.11 -16.17 22.95
CA GLY A 57 -1.22 -16.76 23.96
C GLY A 57 0.08 -15.96 24.16
N SER A 58 0.95 -16.40 25.07
CA SER A 58 2.28 -15.79 25.33
C SER A 58 3.29 -15.97 24.20
N GLN A 59 2.84 -16.36 23.00
CA GLN A 59 3.63 -16.25 21.80
C GLN A 59 3.84 -14.76 21.57
N LYS A 60 4.98 -14.24 22.05
CA LYS A 60 5.48 -12.92 21.64
C LYS A 60 5.27 -12.87 20.13
N PRO A 61 4.68 -11.80 19.57
CA PRO A 61 4.59 -11.67 18.12
C PRO A 61 5.99 -11.93 17.61
N LYS A 62 6.17 -13.03 16.85
CA LYS A 62 7.44 -13.26 16.16
C LYS A 62 7.62 -11.96 15.40
N ARG A 63 8.59 -11.14 15.81
CA ARG A 63 8.95 -9.94 15.07
C ARG A 63 9.09 -10.46 13.65
N LEU A 64 8.16 -10.08 12.77
CA LEU A 64 8.40 -10.17 11.35
C LEU A 64 9.63 -9.27 11.21
N SER A 65 10.81 -9.90 11.14
CA SER A 65 12.05 -9.22 10.85
C SER A 65 11.92 -8.77 9.40
N TYR A 66 11.18 -7.69 9.21
CA TYR A 66 11.23 -6.94 7.98
C TYR A 66 12.59 -6.26 8.04
N ILE A 67 13.56 -6.88 7.38
CA ILE A 67 14.82 -6.24 7.06
C ILE A 67 14.45 -5.21 6.01
N ILE A 68 14.32 -3.95 6.41
CA ILE A 68 14.45 -2.83 5.48
C ILE A 68 15.95 -2.80 5.17
N PRO A 69 16.41 -3.19 3.97
CA PRO A 69 17.82 -3.04 3.64
C PRO A 69 18.07 -1.54 3.52
N ASP A 70 18.89 -1.00 4.42
CA ASP A 70 19.45 0.34 4.26
C ASP A 70 20.22 0.37 2.93
N PRO A 71 20.00 1.36 2.04
CA PRO A 71 20.64 1.36 0.73
C PRO A 71 22.16 1.57 0.77
N ASP A 72 22.76 1.88 1.93
CA ASP A 72 24.15 2.37 2.01
C ASP A 72 25.11 1.61 2.95
N GLU A 73 24.76 0.43 3.49
CA GLU A 73 25.76 -0.37 4.25
C GLU A 73 26.51 -1.38 3.36
N ASP A 74 27.53 -0.86 2.70
CA ASP A 74 28.79 -1.55 2.44
C ASP A 74 29.53 -1.69 3.77
N ASP A 75 29.53 -2.88 4.38
CA ASP A 75 30.75 -3.47 4.95
C ASP A 75 30.50 -4.85 5.55
N GLY A 76 31.44 -5.77 5.28
CA GLY A 76 31.45 -7.08 5.89
C GLY A 76 31.64 -7.01 7.40
N LYS A 77 30.74 -7.67 8.14
CA LYS A 77 31.05 -8.26 9.45
C LYS A 77 30.10 -9.40 9.78
N THR A 78 30.62 -10.60 9.58
CA THR A 78 30.22 -11.81 10.30
C THR A 78 30.17 -11.51 11.80
N SER A 79 28.98 -11.57 12.39
CA SER A 79 28.81 -11.75 13.83
C SER A 79 28.10 -13.07 14.06
N GLU A 80 28.90 -14.02 14.53
CA GLU A 80 28.46 -15.27 15.12
C GLU A 80 27.66 -14.93 16.39
N ALA A 81 26.38 -15.31 16.42
CA ALA A 81 25.59 -15.35 17.63
C ALA A 81 24.86 -16.69 17.67
N GLU A 82 25.33 -17.50 18.62
CA GLU A 82 24.99 -18.89 18.88
C GLU A 82 23.49 -19.10 19.08
N GLY A 83 22.98 -20.16 18.46
CA GLY A 83 21.61 -20.65 18.62
C GLY A 83 21.59 -22.16 18.47
N SER A 84 22.08 -22.84 19.50
CA SER A 84 22.07 -24.29 19.69
C SER A 84 20.69 -24.91 19.39
N ILE A 85 20.64 -25.81 18.40
CA ILE A 85 19.64 -26.88 18.33
C ILE A 85 20.34 -28.15 17.87
N THR A 86 20.15 -29.20 18.65
CA THR A 86 20.80 -30.50 18.61
C THR A 86 20.38 -31.35 17.40
N ALA A 87 21.35 -32.16 16.96
CA ALA A 87 21.22 -33.48 16.32
C ALA A 87 20.56 -33.60 14.93
N ALA A 88 21.39 -33.63 13.88
CA ALA A 88 21.38 -34.67 12.86
C ALA A 88 22.67 -34.61 12.03
N SER A 89 23.61 -35.50 12.34
CA SER A 89 24.86 -35.69 11.61
C SER A 89 24.59 -36.48 10.33
N GLY A 90 24.80 -35.85 9.16
CA GLY A 90 24.76 -36.52 7.85
C GLY A 90 23.93 -35.79 6.79
N ARG A 91 24.44 -34.67 6.24
CA ARG A 91 24.12 -34.01 4.94
C ARG A 91 24.47 -32.51 5.01
N THR A 92 25.76 -32.16 5.12
CA THR A 92 26.20 -30.76 5.25
C THR A 92 26.58 -30.09 3.93
N MET A 93 26.93 -30.87 2.89
CA MET A 93 27.29 -30.34 1.55
C MET A 93 26.06 -29.92 0.73
N ASP A 94 25.01 -30.74 0.70
CA ASP A 94 23.78 -30.46 -0.06
C ASP A 94 23.04 -29.22 0.44
N ASN A 95 23.15 -28.92 1.74
CA ASN A 95 22.49 -27.77 2.35
C ASN A 95 23.14 -26.43 1.94
N LYS A 96 24.46 -26.41 1.75
CA LYS A 96 25.18 -25.21 1.25
C LYS A 96 24.82 -24.90 -0.20
N MET A 97 24.74 -25.93 -1.04
CA MET A 97 24.34 -25.76 -2.44
C MET A 97 22.88 -25.29 -2.55
N LEU A 98 21.98 -25.87 -1.76
CA LEU A 98 20.59 -25.41 -1.67
C LEU A 98 20.51 -23.95 -1.18
N GLN A 99 21.29 -23.57 -0.18
CA GLN A 99 21.33 -22.21 0.35
C GLN A 99 21.81 -21.18 -0.70
N LEU A 100 22.81 -21.54 -1.51
CA LEU A 100 23.29 -20.72 -2.62
C LEU A 100 22.22 -20.53 -3.71
N VAL A 101 21.55 -21.61 -4.10
CA VAL A 101 20.43 -21.55 -5.07
C VAL A 101 19.30 -20.65 -4.55
N LEU A 102 18.93 -20.81 -3.28
CA LEU A 102 17.91 -19.95 -2.66
C LEU A 102 18.36 -18.48 -2.55
N GLN A 103 19.65 -18.20 -2.43
CA GLN A 103 20.18 -16.83 -2.42
C GLN A 103 20.17 -16.21 -3.83
N GLN A 104 20.51 -17.00 -4.84
CA GLN A 104 20.41 -16.59 -6.25
C GLN A 104 18.96 -16.31 -6.64
N LEU A 105 18.04 -17.23 -6.35
CA LEU A 105 16.61 -17.03 -6.60
C LEU A 105 16.07 -15.78 -5.91
N ARG A 106 16.44 -15.55 -4.64
CA ARG A 106 16.06 -14.32 -3.92
C ARG A 106 16.60 -13.05 -4.58
N THR A 107 17.74 -13.13 -5.25
CA THR A 107 18.34 -11.98 -5.93
C THR A 107 17.70 -11.75 -7.29
N GLU A 108 17.44 -12.81 -8.04
CA GLU A 108 16.70 -12.74 -9.31
C GLU A 108 15.29 -12.22 -9.12
N ILE A 109 14.53 -12.75 -8.15
CA ILE A 109 13.18 -12.25 -7.85
C ILE A 109 13.21 -10.75 -7.51
N ARG A 110 14.20 -10.30 -6.73
CA ARG A 110 14.35 -8.88 -6.42
C ARG A 110 14.66 -8.04 -7.65
N ASN A 111 15.48 -8.55 -8.56
CA ASN A 111 15.82 -7.85 -9.80
C ASN A 111 14.59 -7.75 -10.72
N ILE A 112 13.84 -8.83 -10.90
CA ILE A 112 12.59 -8.83 -11.68
C ILE A 112 11.60 -7.82 -11.10
N ILE A 113 11.35 -7.85 -9.79
CA ILE A 113 10.43 -6.90 -9.14
C ILE A 113 10.89 -5.46 -9.36
N ARG A 114 12.20 -5.19 -9.27
CA ARG A 114 12.76 -3.86 -9.49
C ARG A 114 12.58 -3.40 -10.93
N GLU A 115 12.87 -4.27 -11.90
CA GLU A 115 12.76 -3.98 -13.34
C GLU A 115 11.31 -3.72 -13.73
N GLU A 116 10.37 -4.57 -13.31
CA GLU A 116 8.94 -4.42 -13.55
C GLU A 116 8.40 -3.11 -12.94
N LEU A 117 8.82 -2.80 -11.71
CA LEU A 117 8.43 -1.55 -11.05
C LEU A 117 8.98 -0.33 -11.80
N GLN A 118 10.24 -0.37 -12.23
CA GLN A 118 10.85 0.71 -13.02
C GLN A 118 10.15 0.89 -14.37
N GLN A 119 9.79 -0.22 -15.03
CA GLN A 119 9.07 -0.18 -16.30
C GLN A 119 7.67 0.39 -16.12
N ALA A 120 6.94 0.00 -15.07
CA ALA A 120 5.64 0.56 -14.75
C ALA A 120 5.74 2.07 -14.46
N LEU A 121 6.72 2.50 -13.65
CA LEU A 121 6.94 3.91 -13.35
C LEU A 121 7.26 4.72 -14.61
N LYS A 122 8.11 4.19 -15.49
CA LYS A 122 8.42 4.82 -16.78
C LYS A 122 7.17 4.97 -17.65
N PHE A 123 6.38 3.91 -17.77
CA PHE A 123 5.12 3.95 -18.53
C PHE A 123 4.17 5.03 -18.01
N TYR A 124 3.99 5.13 -16.68
CA TYR A 124 3.14 6.15 -16.09
C TYR A 124 3.71 7.57 -16.29
N SER A 125 5.03 7.74 -16.20
CA SER A 125 5.70 9.01 -16.50
C SER A 125 5.41 9.45 -17.94
N ASP A 126 5.62 8.55 -18.91
CA ASP A 126 5.38 8.82 -20.33
C ASP A 126 3.90 9.19 -20.59
N LYS A 127 2.96 8.54 -19.88
CA LYS A 127 1.53 8.86 -19.97
C LYS A 127 1.16 10.21 -19.36
N ILE A 128 1.79 10.58 -18.25
CA ILE A 128 1.61 11.89 -17.62
C ILE A 128 2.08 12.99 -18.57
N ASP A 129 3.24 12.81 -19.22
CA ASP A 129 3.76 13.76 -20.20
C ASP A 129 2.81 13.87 -21.41
N GLU A 130 2.33 12.75 -21.94
CA GLU A 130 1.34 12.73 -23.04
C GLU A 130 0.07 13.52 -22.69
N TYR A 131 -0.48 13.30 -21.49
CA TYR A 131 -1.67 14.02 -21.04
C TYR A 131 -1.39 15.49 -20.79
N SER A 132 -0.22 15.85 -20.29
CA SER A 132 0.19 17.24 -20.11
C SER A 132 0.22 18.00 -21.44
N VAL A 133 0.75 17.38 -22.50
CA VAL A 133 0.71 17.95 -23.86
C VAL A 133 -0.73 18.12 -24.36
N LYS A 134 -1.59 17.10 -24.17
CA LYS A 134 -2.99 17.17 -24.58
C LYS A 134 -3.75 18.29 -23.88
N ILE A 135 -3.54 18.46 -22.58
CA ILE A 135 -4.16 19.53 -21.79
C ILE A 135 -3.74 20.90 -22.35
N ASN A 136 -2.44 21.13 -22.55
CA ASN A 136 -1.93 22.38 -23.11
C ASN A 136 -2.52 22.70 -24.50
N ASN A 137 -2.71 21.67 -25.34
CA ASN A 137 -3.36 21.82 -26.64
C ASN A 137 -4.84 22.22 -26.51
N TYR A 138 -5.58 21.57 -25.60
CA TYR A 138 -6.98 21.94 -25.34
C TYR A 138 -7.09 23.36 -24.78
N GLU A 139 -6.23 23.78 -23.87
CA GLU A 139 -6.21 25.15 -23.35
C GLU A 139 -5.95 26.18 -24.46
N THR A 140 -5.03 25.88 -25.37
CA THR A 140 -4.73 26.74 -26.52
C THR A 140 -5.93 26.84 -27.48
N ASN A 141 -6.60 25.72 -27.72
CA ASN A 141 -7.80 25.70 -28.56
C ASN A 141 -8.96 26.48 -27.92
N VAL A 142 -9.17 26.33 -26.61
CA VAL A 142 -10.19 27.09 -25.86
C VAL A 142 -9.92 28.58 -25.99
N LYS A 143 -8.69 29.04 -25.72
CA LYS A 143 -8.31 30.45 -25.86
C LYS A 143 -8.52 30.97 -27.29
N THR A 144 -8.29 30.13 -28.30
CA THR A 144 -8.49 30.50 -29.71
C THR A 144 -9.97 30.66 -30.02
N LEU A 145 -10.81 29.73 -29.58
CA LEU A 145 -12.26 29.80 -29.75
C LEU A 145 -12.86 31.00 -29.00
N GLU A 146 -12.40 31.27 -27.79
CA GLU A 146 -12.81 32.45 -27.01
C GLU A 146 -12.53 33.76 -27.76
N LYS A 147 -11.33 33.89 -28.36
CA LYS A 147 -10.98 35.05 -29.20
C LYS A 147 -11.92 35.17 -30.41
N GLN A 148 -12.15 34.07 -31.12
CA GLN A 148 -13.06 34.06 -32.26
C GLN A 148 -14.50 34.47 -31.87
N CYS A 149 -14.99 34.01 -30.71
CA CYS A 149 -16.29 34.42 -30.19
C CYS A 149 -16.35 35.92 -29.89
N ILE A 150 -15.28 36.48 -29.32
CA ILE A 150 -15.18 37.93 -29.05
C ILE A 150 -15.17 38.72 -30.35
N ASP A 151 -14.37 38.31 -31.33
CA ASP A 151 -14.26 38.99 -32.63
C ASP A 151 -15.59 38.97 -33.39
N LEU A 152 -16.26 37.81 -33.46
CA LEU A 152 -17.58 37.68 -34.06
C LEU A 152 -18.62 38.55 -33.35
N LYS A 153 -18.59 38.62 -32.02
CA LYS A 153 -19.49 39.48 -31.24
C LYS A 153 -19.25 40.96 -31.54
N ASN A 154 -17.99 41.38 -31.68
CA ASN A 154 -17.63 42.75 -32.03
C ASN A 154 -18.08 43.08 -33.47
N ASN A 155 -17.86 42.18 -34.42
CA ASN A 155 -18.30 42.35 -35.81
C ASN A 155 -19.83 42.46 -35.91
N LEU A 156 -20.56 41.62 -35.18
CA LEU A 156 -22.03 41.70 -35.10
C LEU A 156 -22.46 43.08 -34.57
N LYS A 157 -21.82 43.58 -33.52
CA LYS A 157 -22.12 44.90 -32.94
C LYS A 157 -21.90 46.04 -33.94
N ILE A 158 -20.82 45.98 -34.73
CA ILE A 158 -20.53 46.96 -35.79
C ILE A 158 -21.60 46.91 -36.88
N LEU A 159 -21.97 45.71 -37.35
CA LEU A 159 -23.01 45.53 -38.36
C LEU A 159 -24.36 46.08 -37.89
N ILE A 160 -24.75 45.81 -36.64
CA ILE A 160 -25.99 46.35 -36.06
C ILE A 160 -25.96 47.89 -36.04
N LEU A 161 -24.84 48.50 -35.64
CA LEU A 161 -24.70 49.96 -35.66
C LEU A 161 -24.87 50.52 -37.08
N ASN A 162 -24.29 49.89 -38.09
CA ASN A 162 -24.37 50.35 -39.48
C ASN A 162 -25.76 50.19 -40.13
N VAL A 163 -26.64 49.34 -39.59
CA VAL A 163 -28.01 49.16 -40.10
C VAL A 163 -28.99 50.17 -39.48
N VAL A 164 -28.66 50.72 -38.31
CA VAL A 164 -29.52 51.64 -37.55
C VAL A 164 -29.31 53.12 -37.94
N TYR A 165 -28.22 53.44 -38.64
CA TYR A 165 -27.93 54.77 -39.21
C TYR A 165 -28.16 54.78 -40.72
#